data_AF-A0A2I2GCG3-F1
#
_entry.id   AF-A0A2I2GCG3-F1
#
_cell.length_a   1.000
_cell.length_b   1.000
_cell.length_c   1.000
_cell.angle_alpha   90.00
_cell.angle_beta   90.00
_cell.angle_gamma   90.00
#
_symmetry.space_group_name_H-M   'P 1'
#
loop_
_entity.id
_entity.type
_entity.pdbx_description
1 polymer ?
#
loop_
_entity_poly.entity_id
_entity_poly.type
_entity_poly.pdbx_seq_one_letter_code
_entity_poly.pdbx_strand_id
1 'polypeptide(L)'
;MPSALTFDLHAKCSTTGARASTLKLPHGSVPLPIFMPVATQASLKGLTYDQLKETGCMLCLNNTYHLGLKPGQEVLDAVGGAHKLQGWDRNILTDSGGFQMVSLLKLAQVTEEGVRFLSPHDGSPMLLTPEHSISLQNSIGSDIIMQLDDVIATTSPDHARIHEAMERSVRWLDRCIDAHKYPERQNLFCIIQGGLDLELRRQCCAEMVARDTPGIAIGGLSGGEAKEEFCKVVGTCTKLLPEHKPRYVMGVGYPEDLIVGVALGADMFDCVWPTRTAPTPTTPATPAHEEHQYLNLIRTILSEGEHRPDRTGTGTRSIFGQQLRFSLSKPGATPGSDPVPILPLLTTKRVFLRGVIAELLWFISGSTSSVPLSENGIKIWDGNGSREFLDKVGLGHREVGDLGPVYGFQWRHFGAPYVDANTDYSGQGVDQLADVVHKLKHNPYDRRIIMSAWNPADLTLMALPPCHMFAQFYVSFPDGPGSKGHLSCLMYQRSVDTALGLPFNIASYALLTHMLAHAADLHPGTFTHSMGDTHVYLDHIEPLQEQLAREPTDFPELKIKREDRGSGVVDGWKEDDFEVIGYKPHKAIKMKMSV
;
A
#
# COMPACT_ATOMS: atom_id res chain seq x y z
N MET A 1 10.89 -46.48 -5.68
CA MET A 1 9.42 -46.51 -5.64
C MET A 1 8.88 -45.48 -6.62
N PRO A 2 7.70 -45.66 -7.22
CA PRO A 2 7.17 -44.66 -8.15
C PRO A 2 6.92 -43.33 -7.42
N SER A 3 7.20 -42.24 -8.12
CA SER A 3 6.94 -40.86 -7.70
C SER A 3 5.48 -40.66 -7.31
N ALA A 4 5.21 -39.85 -6.28
CA ALA A 4 3.85 -39.46 -5.90
C ALA A 4 3.18 -38.55 -6.95
N LEU A 5 3.99 -37.90 -7.78
CA LEU A 5 3.56 -37.00 -8.84
C LEU A 5 3.23 -37.74 -10.12
N THR A 6 2.08 -37.39 -10.72
CA THR A 6 1.74 -37.72 -12.11
C THR A 6 1.43 -36.45 -12.90
N PHE A 7 1.84 -36.43 -14.17
CA PHE A 7 1.65 -35.31 -15.07
C PHE A 7 0.78 -35.71 -16.26
N ASP A 8 -0.45 -35.21 -16.29
CA ASP A 8 -1.42 -35.49 -17.35
C ASP A 8 -1.45 -34.33 -18.34
N LEU A 9 -0.82 -34.51 -19.50
CA LEU A 9 -0.83 -33.51 -20.58
C LEU A 9 -2.13 -33.64 -21.39
N HIS A 10 -2.92 -32.57 -21.43
CA HIS A 10 -4.21 -32.56 -22.14
C HIS A 10 -4.09 -32.06 -23.57
N ALA A 11 -3.40 -30.93 -23.75
CA ALA A 11 -3.28 -30.27 -25.04
C ALA A 11 -2.03 -29.38 -25.11
N LYS A 12 -1.59 -29.12 -26.34
CA LYS A 12 -0.56 -28.13 -26.67
C LYS A 12 -1.12 -27.13 -27.68
N CYS A 13 -0.67 -25.88 -27.57
CA CYS A 13 -0.93 -24.88 -28.59
C CYS A 13 -0.24 -25.29 -29.90
N SER A 14 -0.92 -25.11 -31.03
CA SER A 14 -0.34 -25.37 -32.36
C SER A 14 0.67 -24.30 -32.80
N THR A 15 0.68 -23.14 -32.14
CA THR A 15 1.45 -21.95 -32.55
C THR A 15 2.58 -21.62 -31.58
N THR A 16 2.39 -21.90 -30.29
CA THR A 16 3.36 -21.59 -29.23
C THR A 16 3.73 -22.84 -28.45
N GLY A 17 4.64 -22.73 -27.47
CA GLY A 17 5.00 -23.83 -26.56
C GLY A 17 3.97 -24.08 -25.45
N ALA A 18 2.91 -23.28 -25.37
CA ALA A 18 1.92 -23.36 -24.31
C ALA A 18 1.24 -24.72 -24.25
N ARG A 19 0.99 -25.19 -23.03
CA ARG A 19 0.41 -26.50 -22.77
C ARG A 19 -0.56 -26.47 -21.60
N ALA A 20 -1.66 -27.19 -21.73
CA ALA A 20 -2.64 -27.39 -20.67
C ALA A 20 -2.44 -28.78 -20.09
N SER A 21 -2.26 -28.87 -18.78
CA SER A 21 -2.01 -30.14 -18.09
C SER A 21 -2.60 -30.15 -16.68
N THR A 22 -2.65 -31.32 -16.07
CA THR A 22 -2.98 -31.49 -14.66
C THR A 22 -1.83 -32.20 -13.96
N LEU A 23 -1.33 -31.55 -12.91
CA LEU A 23 -0.35 -32.11 -12.01
C LEU A 23 -1.08 -32.72 -10.81
N LYS A 24 -0.96 -34.04 -10.61
CA LYS A 24 -1.51 -34.69 -9.41
C LYS A 24 -0.41 -34.82 -8.37
N LEU A 25 -0.72 -34.37 -7.17
CA LEU A 25 0.16 -34.38 -6.00
C LEU A 25 -0.61 -34.98 -4.80
N PRO A 26 0.09 -35.37 -3.72
CA PRO A 26 -0.55 -36.01 -2.55
C PRO A 26 -1.74 -35.24 -1.96
N HIS A 27 -1.70 -33.91 -1.93
CA HIS A 27 -2.77 -33.07 -1.37
C HIS A 27 -3.70 -32.43 -2.42
N GLY A 28 -3.74 -32.99 -3.63
CA GLY A 28 -4.76 -32.66 -4.63
C GLY A 28 -4.20 -32.39 -6.03
N SER A 29 -5.11 -32.24 -6.99
CA SER A 29 -4.77 -31.93 -8.38
C SER A 29 -4.59 -30.42 -8.59
N VAL A 30 -3.61 -30.06 -9.42
CA VAL A 30 -3.26 -28.68 -9.76
C VAL A 30 -3.38 -28.51 -11.28
N PRO A 31 -4.33 -27.67 -11.76
CA PRO A 31 -4.38 -27.28 -13.16
C PRO A 31 -3.15 -26.44 -13.52
N LEU A 32 -2.56 -26.69 -14.68
CA LEU A 32 -1.41 -25.96 -15.21
C LEU A 32 -1.77 -25.28 -16.54
N PRO A 33 -1.28 -24.05 -16.79
CA PRO A 33 -0.25 -23.35 -16.00
C PRO A 33 -0.78 -22.73 -14.70
N ILE A 34 0.10 -22.53 -13.71
CA ILE A 34 -0.23 -21.96 -12.39
C ILE A 34 0.81 -20.92 -11.94
N PHE A 35 0.31 -19.90 -11.24
CA PHE A 35 1.10 -19.02 -10.41
C PHE A 35 0.91 -19.39 -8.93
N MET A 36 2.02 -19.56 -8.21
CA MET A 36 2.05 -19.97 -6.81
C MET A 36 2.40 -18.78 -5.92
N PRO A 37 1.51 -18.37 -4.99
CA PRO A 37 1.85 -17.35 -4.02
C PRO A 37 2.86 -17.89 -2.99
N VAL A 38 3.78 -17.03 -2.56
CA VAL A 38 4.84 -17.39 -1.61
C VAL A 38 4.43 -17.09 -0.17
N ALA A 39 4.05 -18.14 0.56
CA ALA A 39 3.78 -18.14 1.99
C ALA A 39 5.07 -18.39 2.78
N THR A 40 5.93 -17.37 2.85
CA THR A 40 7.32 -17.45 3.35
C THR A 40 7.48 -18.18 4.69
N GLN A 41 6.57 -17.97 5.65
CA GLN A 41 6.63 -18.57 6.99
C GLN A 41 5.42 -19.47 7.27
N ALA A 42 4.97 -20.25 6.28
CA ALA A 42 3.71 -20.98 6.35
C ALA A 42 2.49 -20.05 6.59
N SER A 43 2.60 -18.82 6.12
CA SER A 43 1.54 -17.83 6.17
C SER A 43 1.67 -16.88 4.99
N LEU A 44 0.57 -16.57 4.32
CA LEU A 44 0.54 -15.60 3.25
C LEU A 44 0.21 -14.21 3.82
N LYS A 45 1.09 -13.23 3.60
CA LYS A 45 0.89 -11.89 4.15
C LYS A 45 -0.39 -11.27 3.58
N GLY A 46 -1.30 -10.84 4.47
CA GLY A 46 -2.52 -10.12 4.10
C GLY A 46 -3.74 -11.00 3.81
N LEU A 47 -3.60 -12.33 3.76
CA LEU A 47 -4.73 -13.26 3.58
C LEU A 47 -4.74 -14.33 4.67
N THR A 48 -5.94 -14.64 5.16
CA THR A 48 -6.19 -15.83 5.99
C THR A 48 -6.18 -17.10 5.14
N TYR A 49 -6.10 -18.25 5.80
CA TYR A 49 -6.21 -19.57 5.17
C TYR A 49 -7.46 -19.68 4.28
N ASP A 50 -8.64 -19.35 4.83
CA ASP A 50 -9.92 -19.48 4.11
C ASP A 50 -9.97 -18.56 2.89
N GLN A 51 -9.49 -17.33 3.03
CA GLN A 51 -9.42 -16.39 1.90
C GLN A 51 -8.50 -16.89 0.79
N LEU A 52 -7.33 -17.47 1.15
CA LEU A 52 -6.45 -18.06 0.14
C LEU A 52 -7.12 -19.26 -0.55
N LYS A 53 -7.87 -20.07 0.20
CA LYS A 53 -8.62 -21.22 -0.34
C LYS A 53 -9.69 -20.78 -1.34
N GLU A 54 -10.42 -19.71 -1.01
CA GLU A 54 -11.48 -19.10 -1.84
C GLU A 54 -10.94 -18.57 -3.18
N THR A 55 -9.68 -18.14 -3.25
CA THR A 55 -9.06 -17.74 -4.55
C THR A 55 -8.89 -18.90 -5.53
N GLY A 56 -9.08 -20.15 -5.08
CA GLY A 56 -8.79 -21.35 -5.88
C GLY A 56 -7.32 -21.75 -5.89
N CYS A 57 -6.47 -21.16 -5.05
CA CYS A 57 -5.06 -21.53 -4.93
C CYS A 57 -4.88 -23.02 -4.56
N MET A 58 -4.35 -23.83 -5.47
CA MET A 58 -4.15 -25.28 -5.25
C MET A 58 -2.74 -25.68 -4.82
N LEU A 59 -1.79 -24.75 -4.92
CA LEU A 59 -0.39 -24.95 -4.61
C LEU A 59 0.23 -23.62 -4.20
N CYS A 60 0.89 -23.58 -3.04
CA CYS A 60 1.62 -22.41 -2.56
C CYS A 60 3.07 -22.77 -2.22
N LEU A 61 3.95 -21.77 -2.19
CA LEU A 61 5.35 -21.96 -1.83
C LEU A 61 5.58 -21.65 -0.35
N ASN A 62 6.21 -22.56 0.39
CA ASN A 62 6.82 -22.27 1.68
C ASN A 62 8.33 -22.17 1.54
N ASN A 63 8.96 -21.27 2.31
CA ASN A 63 10.40 -21.10 2.23
C ASN A 63 11.12 -22.02 3.22
N THR A 64 12.03 -22.84 2.72
CA THR A 64 12.75 -23.84 3.52
C THR A 64 13.62 -23.19 4.58
N TYR A 65 14.32 -22.11 4.23
CA TYR A 65 15.21 -21.41 5.14
C TYR A 65 14.46 -20.81 6.34
N HIS A 66 13.37 -20.09 6.08
CA HIS A 66 12.60 -19.42 7.11
C HIS A 66 11.94 -20.42 8.06
N LEU A 67 11.32 -21.49 7.54
CA LEU A 67 10.70 -22.52 8.38
C LEU A 67 11.74 -23.37 9.13
N GLY A 68 12.88 -23.66 8.49
CA GLY A 68 13.99 -24.39 9.09
C GLY A 68 14.69 -23.63 10.22
N LEU A 69 14.62 -22.30 10.23
CA LEU A 69 15.05 -21.47 11.36
C LEU A 69 13.96 -21.26 12.40
N LYS A 70 12.74 -20.90 11.95
CA LYS A 70 11.61 -20.59 12.83
C LYS A 70 10.30 -21.03 12.16
N PRO A 71 9.60 -22.03 12.71
CA PRO A 71 9.75 -22.54 14.08
C PRO A 71 10.94 -23.49 14.30
N GLY A 72 11.61 -23.94 13.25
CA GLY A 72 12.74 -24.87 13.34
C GLY A 72 12.34 -26.32 13.06
N GLN A 73 13.33 -27.13 12.68
CA GLN A 73 13.11 -28.52 12.26
C GLN A 73 12.44 -29.37 13.34
N GLU A 74 12.95 -29.32 14.58
CA GLU A 74 12.42 -30.11 15.71
C GLU A 74 10.92 -29.83 15.96
N VAL A 75 10.52 -28.56 15.82
CA VAL A 75 9.12 -28.16 15.99
C VAL A 75 8.26 -28.66 14.83
N LEU A 76 8.77 -28.57 13.59
CA LEU A 76 8.06 -29.10 12.42
C LEU A 76 7.86 -30.62 12.53
N ASP A 77 8.88 -31.35 12.98
CA ASP A 77 8.78 -32.79 13.21
C ASP A 77 7.74 -33.11 14.29
N ALA A 78 7.73 -32.36 15.41
CA ALA A 78 6.77 -32.54 16.49
C ALA A 78 5.33 -32.23 16.08
N VAL A 79 5.12 -31.19 15.27
CA VAL A 79 3.79 -30.82 14.72
C VAL A 79 3.35 -31.81 13.63
N GLY A 80 4.30 -32.39 12.90
CA GLY A 80 4.06 -33.28 11.77
C GLY A 80 3.96 -32.54 10.42
N GLY A 81 4.79 -31.51 10.25
CA GLY A 81 4.96 -30.77 8.98
C GLY A 81 4.16 -29.48 8.85
N ALA A 82 4.45 -28.74 7.77
CA ALA A 82 3.85 -27.44 7.51
C ALA A 82 2.35 -27.52 7.27
N HIS A 83 1.83 -28.53 6.56
CA HIS A 83 0.38 -28.69 6.36
C HIS A 83 -0.41 -28.58 7.68
N LYS A 84 0.05 -29.25 8.73
CA LYS A 84 -0.56 -29.17 10.07
C LYS A 84 -0.30 -27.83 10.76
N LEU A 85 0.92 -27.29 10.64
CA LEU A 85 1.30 -26.01 11.24
C LEU A 85 0.42 -24.85 10.74
N GLN A 86 0.17 -24.77 9.42
CA GLN A 86 -0.64 -23.71 8.81
C GLN A 86 -2.12 -24.08 8.60
N GLY A 87 -2.52 -25.31 8.91
CA GLY A 87 -3.87 -25.81 8.60
C GLY A 87 -4.17 -25.91 7.10
N TRP A 88 -3.14 -25.96 6.25
CA TRP A 88 -3.28 -25.97 4.79
C TRP A 88 -3.48 -27.39 4.26
N ASP A 89 -4.68 -27.66 3.76
CA ASP A 89 -5.14 -28.95 3.26
C ASP A 89 -4.93 -29.15 1.74
N ARG A 90 -4.24 -28.22 1.07
CA ARG A 90 -3.86 -28.32 -0.35
C ARG A 90 -2.34 -28.44 -0.49
N ASN A 91 -1.83 -28.48 -1.72
CA ASN A 91 -0.43 -28.78 -1.95
C ASN A 91 0.53 -27.65 -1.51
N ILE A 92 1.74 -28.06 -1.14
CA ILE A 92 2.86 -27.17 -0.78
C ILE A 92 4.07 -27.51 -1.67
N LEU A 93 4.72 -26.48 -2.18
CA LEU A 93 6.06 -26.54 -2.75
C LEU A 93 7.03 -25.84 -1.80
N THR A 94 8.25 -26.35 -1.66
CA THR A 94 9.34 -25.64 -0.99
C THR A 94 10.41 -25.22 -1.97
N ASP A 95 11.07 -24.09 -1.70
CA ASP A 95 12.37 -23.78 -2.32
C ASP A 95 13.51 -24.50 -1.61
N SER A 96 14.74 -24.36 -2.12
CA SER A 96 15.92 -25.01 -1.52
C SER A 96 16.48 -24.26 -0.30
N GLY A 97 16.01 -23.03 -0.08
CA GLY A 97 16.57 -22.07 0.89
C GLY A 97 17.86 -21.37 0.43
N GLY A 98 18.48 -21.78 -0.68
CA GLY A 98 19.79 -21.27 -1.11
C GLY A 98 19.80 -19.78 -1.50
N PHE A 99 18.76 -19.30 -2.18
CA PHE A 99 18.68 -17.92 -2.68
C PHE A 99 18.72 -16.87 -1.55
N GLN A 100 18.02 -17.10 -0.45
CA GLN A 100 17.98 -16.18 0.70
C GLN A 100 19.36 -16.08 1.36
N MET A 101 20.15 -17.16 1.33
CA MET A 101 21.49 -17.17 1.93
C MET A 101 22.49 -16.32 1.16
N VAL A 102 22.35 -16.25 -0.17
CA VAL A 102 23.26 -15.52 -1.05
C VAL A 102 22.82 -14.07 -1.23
N SER A 103 21.51 -13.79 -1.24
CA SER A 103 20.97 -12.44 -1.49
C SER A 103 20.89 -11.55 -0.24
N LEU A 104 20.74 -12.12 0.96
CA LEU A 104 20.60 -11.35 2.21
C LEU A 104 21.90 -11.17 2.99
N LEU A 105 22.98 -11.87 2.61
CA LEU A 105 24.23 -11.89 3.37
C LEU A 105 25.43 -11.60 2.46
N LYS A 106 26.05 -10.42 2.63
CA LYS A 106 27.34 -10.05 2.01
C LYS A 106 28.52 -10.98 2.38
N LEU A 107 28.27 -12.01 3.18
CA LEU A 107 29.27 -12.87 3.84
C LEU A 107 29.08 -14.36 3.53
N ALA A 108 28.27 -14.72 2.52
CA ALA A 108 28.09 -16.12 2.14
C ALA A 108 29.29 -16.65 1.33
N GLN A 109 29.78 -17.84 1.70
CA GLN A 109 30.82 -18.56 0.98
C GLN A 109 30.28 -19.90 0.49
N VAL A 110 30.27 -20.11 -0.82
CA VAL A 110 29.86 -21.38 -1.42
C VAL A 110 31.08 -22.25 -1.67
N THR A 111 31.03 -23.50 -1.19
CA THR A 111 32.07 -24.52 -1.34
C THR A 111 31.42 -25.81 -1.83
N GLU A 112 32.19 -26.85 -2.19
CA GLU A 112 31.59 -28.14 -2.57
C GLU A 112 30.75 -28.76 -1.44
N GLU A 113 31.12 -28.52 -0.18
CA GLU A 113 30.40 -29.07 0.99
C GLU A 113 28.97 -28.51 1.11
N GLY A 114 28.81 -27.20 0.85
CA GLY A 114 27.56 -26.47 1.00
C GLY A 114 27.77 -24.95 1.02
N VAL A 115 26.72 -24.24 1.43
CA VAL A 115 26.72 -22.77 1.59
C VAL A 115 26.99 -22.41 3.05
N ARG A 116 28.11 -21.72 3.31
CA ARG A 116 28.46 -21.17 4.63
C ARG A 116 27.98 -19.73 4.73
N PHE A 117 27.39 -19.37 5.86
CA PHE A 117 26.83 -18.05 6.08
C PHE A 117 26.70 -17.74 7.58
N LEU A 118 26.34 -16.51 7.94
CA LEU A 118 26.05 -16.13 9.31
C LEU A 118 24.53 -16.06 9.52
N SER A 119 24.05 -16.60 10.64
CA SER A 119 22.67 -16.44 11.08
C SER A 119 22.31 -14.96 11.19
N PRO A 120 21.20 -14.49 10.59
CA PRO A 120 20.77 -13.10 10.67
C PRO A 120 20.20 -12.74 12.04
N HIS A 121 19.99 -13.72 12.92
CA HIS A 121 19.40 -13.51 14.25
C HIS A 121 20.45 -13.28 15.34
N ASP A 122 21.55 -14.04 15.29
CA ASP A 122 22.59 -14.04 16.33
C ASP A 122 24.02 -13.98 15.78
N GLY A 123 24.19 -13.97 14.46
CA GLY A 123 25.50 -13.91 13.80
C GLY A 123 26.30 -15.20 13.87
N SER A 124 25.74 -16.31 14.36
CA SER A 124 26.44 -17.59 14.44
C SER A 124 26.74 -18.18 13.06
N PRO A 125 27.90 -18.83 12.84
CA PRO A 125 28.21 -19.46 11.58
C PRO A 125 27.33 -20.69 11.35
N MET A 126 26.77 -20.79 10.15
CA MET A 126 25.88 -21.86 9.71
C MET A 126 26.38 -22.45 8.39
N LEU A 127 26.08 -23.73 8.17
CA LEU A 127 26.35 -24.47 6.95
C LEU A 127 25.07 -25.15 6.48
N LEU A 128 24.61 -24.80 5.28
CA LEU A 128 23.53 -25.49 4.60
C LEU A 128 24.13 -26.37 3.50
N THR A 129 24.13 -27.69 3.74
CA THR A 129 24.52 -28.69 2.74
C THR A 129 23.29 -29.15 1.96
N PRO A 130 23.47 -29.77 0.77
CA PRO A 130 22.39 -30.45 0.05
C PRO A 130 21.57 -31.40 0.95
N GLU A 131 22.22 -32.23 1.76
CA GLU A 131 21.55 -33.18 2.65
C GLU A 131 20.74 -32.47 3.74
N HIS A 132 21.28 -31.41 4.32
CA HIS A 132 20.59 -30.63 5.34
C HIS A 132 19.37 -29.91 4.74
N SER A 133 19.49 -29.32 3.55
CA SER A 133 18.35 -28.71 2.84
C SER A 133 17.23 -29.74 2.57
N ILE A 134 17.57 -30.94 2.10
CA ILE A 134 16.60 -32.02 1.89
C ILE A 134 15.99 -32.50 3.20
N SER A 135 16.79 -32.63 4.27
CA SER A 135 16.31 -32.97 5.61
C SER A 135 15.25 -31.96 6.11
N LEU A 136 15.51 -30.66 5.98
CA LEU A 136 14.55 -29.61 6.34
C LEU A 136 13.26 -29.72 5.54
N GLN A 137 13.35 -29.91 4.22
CA GLN A 137 12.18 -30.10 3.35
C GLN A 137 11.40 -31.38 3.66
N ASN A 138 12.09 -32.45 4.07
CA ASN A 138 11.48 -33.68 4.54
C ASN A 138 10.66 -33.46 5.83
N SER A 139 11.14 -32.63 6.76
CA SER A 139 10.41 -32.23 7.97
C SER A 139 9.28 -31.25 7.69
N ILE A 140 9.45 -30.32 6.74
CA ILE A 140 8.37 -29.44 6.27
C ILE A 140 7.23 -30.28 5.66
N GLY A 141 7.57 -31.36 4.97
CA GLY A 141 6.59 -32.30 4.42
C GLY A 141 5.85 -31.77 3.19
N SER A 142 6.49 -30.90 2.40
CA SER A 142 5.96 -30.37 1.14
C SER A 142 5.82 -31.44 0.06
N ASP A 143 4.79 -31.31 -0.78
CA ASP A 143 4.54 -32.22 -1.92
C ASP A 143 5.62 -32.12 -3.00
N ILE A 144 6.18 -30.93 -3.19
CA ILE A 144 7.29 -30.67 -4.10
C ILE A 144 8.45 -30.09 -3.30
N ILE A 145 9.63 -30.67 -3.46
CA ILE A 145 10.88 -30.22 -2.84
C ILE A 145 11.90 -29.87 -3.93
N MET A 146 12.84 -28.98 -3.62
CA MET A 146 13.83 -28.49 -4.56
C MET A 146 15.23 -28.92 -4.15
N GLN A 147 16.08 -29.28 -5.11
CA GLN A 147 17.51 -29.48 -4.86
C GLN A 147 18.13 -28.18 -4.32
N LEU A 148 19.18 -28.29 -3.50
CA LEU A 148 20.06 -27.14 -3.27
C LEU A 148 20.93 -26.89 -4.51
N ASP A 149 21.00 -25.64 -4.94
CA ASP A 149 21.75 -25.20 -6.10
C ASP A 149 22.72 -24.08 -5.75
N ASP A 150 23.75 -23.92 -6.58
CA ASP A 150 24.73 -22.86 -6.42
C ASP A 150 24.26 -21.60 -7.15
N VAL A 151 23.67 -20.69 -6.37
CA VAL A 151 23.03 -19.48 -6.91
C VAL A 151 24.07 -18.39 -7.19
N ILE A 152 24.07 -17.91 -8.44
CA ILE A 152 24.80 -16.72 -8.88
C ILE A 152 23.86 -15.75 -9.59
N ALA A 153 24.12 -14.45 -9.46
CA ALA A 153 23.40 -13.43 -10.21
C ALA A 153 23.49 -13.72 -11.72
N THR A 154 22.34 -13.78 -12.38
CA THR A 154 22.21 -14.16 -13.79
C THR A 154 23.06 -13.31 -14.73
N THR A 155 23.21 -12.03 -14.40
CA THR A 155 23.97 -11.02 -15.15
C THR A 155 25.42 -10.88 -14.68
N SER A 156 25.93 -11.81 -13.88
CA SER A 156 27.33 -11.79 -13.44
C SER A 156 28.28 -11.83 -14.64
N PRO A 157 29.32 -10.97 -14.68
CA PRO A 157 30.33 -11.01 -15.73
C PRO A 157 31.35 -12.16 -15.55
N ASP A 158 31.33 -12.84 -14.41
CA ASP A 158 32.26 -13.93 -14.11
C ASP A 158 31.77 -15.26 -14.70
N HIS A 159 32.08 -15.49 -15.97
CA HIS A 159 31.72 -16.71 -16.70
C HIS A 159 32.29 -17.99 -16.07
N ALA A 160 33.51 -17.94 -15.52
CA ALA A 160 34.12 -19.10 -14.88
C ALA A 160 33.34 -19.51 -13.62
N ARG A 161 32.89 -18.53 -12.83
CA ARG A 161 32.05 -18.78 -11.66
C ARG A 161 30.65 -19.31 -12.03
N ILE A 162 30.07 -18.84 -13.14
CA ILE A 162 28.79 -19.36 -13.66
C ILE A 162 28.93 -20.83 -14.10
N HIS A 163 30.02 -21.17 -14.78
CA HIS A 163 30.31 -22.55 -15.16
C HIS A 163 30.43 -23.46 -13.92
N GLU A 164 31.25 -23.06 -12.94
CA GLU A 164 31.41 -23.82 -11.69
C GLU A 164 30.09 -23.91 -10.90
N ALA A 165 29.27 -22.86 -10.86
CA ALA A 165 27.95 -22.90 -10.23
C ALA A 165 27.04 -23.97 -10.87
N MET A 166 27.04 -24.01 -12.20
CA MET A 166 26.26 -24.99 -12.96
C MET A 166 26.74 -26.42 -12.67
N GLU A 167 28.06 -26.68 -12.78
CA GLU A 167 28.62 -28.01 -12.53
C GLU A 167 28.43 -28.46 -11.07
N ARG A 168 28.59 -27.54 -10.10
CA ARG A 168 28.34 -27.82 -8.69
C ARG A 168 26.87 -28.16 -8.44
N SER A 169 25.95 -27.42 -9.06
CA SER A 169 24.52 -27.70 -8.95
C SER A 169 24.16 -29.10 -9.49
N VAL A 170 24.83 -29.54 -10.56
CA VAL A 170 24.71 -30.91 -11.09
C VAL A 170 25.19 -31.94 -10.06
N ARG A 171 26.38 -31.76 -9.47
CA ARG A 171 26.92 -32.67 -8.44
C ARG A 171 26.08 -32.67 -7.16
N TRP A 172 25.54 -31.52 -6.76
CA TRP A 172 24.68 -31.38 -5.59
C TRP A 172 23.33 -32.05 -5.75
N LEU A 173 22.82 -32.19 -6.98
CA LEU A 173 21.61 -32.95 -7.23
C LEU A 173 21.79 -34.42 -6.83
N ASP A 174 22.93 -35.05 -7.14
CA ASP A 174 23.19 -36.44 -6.75
C ASP A 174 23.11 -36.61 -5.24
N ARG A 175 23.70 -35.67 -4.49
CA ARG A 175 23.61 -35.63 -3.03
C ARG A 175 22.18 -35.41 -2.52
N CYS A 176 21.39 -34.58 -3.21
CA CYS A 176 19.99 -34.37 -2.87
C CYS A 176 19.15 -35.63 -3.09
N ILE A 177 19.40 -36.36 -4.18
CA ILE A 177 18.72 -37.62 -4.51
C ILE A 177 19.03 -38.65 -3.42
N ASP A 178 20.30 -38.82 -3.06
CA ASP A 178 20.73 -39.76 -2.03
C ASP A 178 20.15 -39.42 -0.64
N ALA A 179 20.00 -38.14 -0.32
CA ALA A 179 19.46 -37.67 0.95
C ALA A 179 17.93 -37.76 1.07
N HIS A 180 17.21 -37.84 -0.05
CA HIS A 180 15.75 -37.76 -0.04
C HIS A 180 15.10 -39.05 0.47
N LYS A 181 14.45 -38.97 1.64
CA LYS A 181 13.91 -40.14 2.34
C LYS A 181 12.51 -40.58 1.89
N TYR A 182 11.75 -39.69 1.25
CA TYR A 182 10.31 -39.86 1.07
C TYR A 182 9.81 -39.69 -0.38
N PRO A 183 10.40 -40.38 -1.38
CA PRO A 183 10.02 -40.24 -2.79
C PRO A 183 8.56 -40.65 -3.09
N GLU A 184 7.94 -41.43 -2.21
CA GLU A 184 6.54 -41.86 -2.30
C GLU A 184 5.53 -40.75 -1.93
N ARG A 185 5.99 -39.62 -1.38
CA ARG A 185 5.12 -38.51 -0.97
C ARG A 185 5.70 -37.11 -1.20
N GLN A 186 6.99 -36.95 -1.47
CA GLN A 186 7.57 -35.67 -1.86
C GLN A 186 8.37 -35.81 -3.14
N ASN A 187 8.21 -34.86 -4.04
CA ASN A 187 8.70 -34.93 -5.40
C ASN A 187 9.87 -33.96 -5.57
N LEU A 188 11.10 -34.49 -5.64
CA LEU A 188 12.31 -33.69 -5.81
C LEU A 188 12.38 -33.14 -7.23
N PHE A 189 12.55 -31.82 -7.36
CA PHE A 189 12.77 -31.15 -8.63
C PHE A 189 14.24 -30.73 -8.72
N CYS A 190 14.84 -30.98 -9.89
CA CYS A 190 16.16 -30.44 -10.20
C CYS A 190 16.06 -28.98 -10.66
N ILE A 191 17.17 -28.23 -10.60
CA ILE A 191 17.21 -26.80 -10.97
C ILE A 191 18.25 -26.59 -12.07
N ILE A 192 17.80 -26.17 -13.26
CA ILE A 192 18.67 -25.79 -14.36
C ILE A 192 19.36 -24.45 -14.04
N GLN A 193 20.70 -24.44 -14.10
CA GLN A 193 21.56 -23.27 -13.92
C GLN A 193 22.37 -22.97 -15.20
N GLY A 194 23.09 -21.84 -15.23
CA GLY A 194 23.94 -21.45 -16.36
C GLY A 194 23.90 -19.97 -16.75
N GLY A 195 23.30 -19.10 -15.94
CA GLY A 195 23.22 -17.66 -16.23
C GLY A 195 22.47 -17.37 -17.54
N LEU A 196 22.99 -16.44 -18.34
CA LEU A 196 22.49 -16.13 -19.69
C LEU A 196 23.19 -16.93 -20.80
N ASP A 197 24.13 -17.82 -20.47
CA ASP A 197 24.86 -18.62 -21.45
C ASP A 197 24.02 -19.81 -21.91
N LEU A 198 23.57 -19.76 -23.16
CA LEU A 198 22.71 -20.80 -23.71
C LEU A 198 23.40 -22.17 -23.83
N GLU A 199 24.72 -22.23 -24.02
CA GLU A 199 25.43 -23.51 -24.08
C GLU A 199 25.50 -24.16 -22.70
N LEU A 200 25.78 -23.38 -21.65
CA LEU A 200 25.73 -23.89 -20.27
C LEU A 200 24.32 -24.32 -19.88
N ARG A 201 23.28 -23.59 -20.32
CA ARG A 201 21.88 -24.01 -20.13
C ARG A 201 21.58 -25.34 -20.81
N ARG A 202 22.08 -25.57 -22.04
CA ARG A 202 21.92 -26.86 -22.75
C ARG A 202 22.62 -28.00 -22.03
N GLN A 203 23.86 -27.78 -21.61
CA GLN A 203 24.64 -28.77 -20.86
C GLN A 203 23.93 -29.13 -19.55
N CYS A 204 23.50 -28.12 -18.78
CA CYS A 204 22.79 -28.34 -17.53
C CYS A 204 21.45 -29.07 -17.77
N CYS A 205 20.69 -28.72 -18.81
CA CYS A 205 19.48 -29.46 -19.18
C CYS A 205 19.78 -30.95 -19.43
N ALA A 206 20.82 -31.28 -20.19
CA ALA A 206 21.19 -32.66 -20.47
C ALA A 206 21.53 -33.43 -19.18
N GLU A 207 22.37 -32.85 -18.32
CA GLU A 207 22.79 -33.44 -17.04
C GLU A 207 21.64 -33.65 -16.07
N MET A 208 20.74 -32.68 -15.97
CA MET A 208 19.61 -32.72 -15.04
C MET A 208 18.52 -33.69 -15.53
N VAL A 209 18.27 -33.76 -16.84
CA VAL A 209 17.33 -34.72 -17.44
C VAL A 209 17.83 -36.16 -17.29
N ALA A 210 19.14 -36.40 -17.36
CA ALA A 210 19.73 -37.73 -17.18
C ALA A 210 19.47 -38.33 -15.79
N ARG A 211 19.22 -37.49 -14.77
CA ARG A 211 18.92 -37.91 -13.39
C ARG A 211 17.44 -38.15 -13.13
N ASP A 212 16.59 -37.89 -14.12
CA ASP A 212 15.18 -38.28 -14.16
C ASP A 212 14.31 -37.85 -12.97
N THR A 213 14.59 -36.71 -12.34
CA THR A 213 13.75 -36.18 -11.25
C THR A 213 12.28 -35.96 -11.68
N PRO A 214 11.29 -36.15 -10.78
CA PRO A 214 9.86 -36.00 -11.11
C PRO A 214 9.44 -34.70 -11.81
N GLY A 215 10.14 -33.59 -11.53
CA GLY A 215 9.95 -32.31 -12.22
C GLY A 215 11.25 -31.54 -12.36
N ILE A 216 11.19 -30.42 -13.09
CA ILE A 216 12.36 -29.65 -13.49
C ILE A 216 12.07 -28.16 -13.35
N ALA A 217 12.93 -27.47 -12.60
CA ALA A 217 12.89 -26.03 -12.42
C ALA A 217 13.97 -25.34 -13.27
N ILE A 218 13.69 -24.11 -13.71
CA ILE A 218 14.62 -23.22 -14.39
C ILE A 218 14.95 -22.11 -13.39
N GLY A 219 16.16 -22.17 -12.82
CA GLY A 219 16.63 -21.27 -11.79
C GLY A 219 17.53 -20.15 -12.32
N GLY A 220 17.88 -19.23 -11.43
CA GLY A 220 18.79 -18.13 -11.75
C GLY A 220 18.20 -17.17 -12.78
N LEU A 221 16.89 -16.89 -12.72
CA LEU A 221 16.20 -15.81 -13.43
C LEU A 221 15.47 -15.00 -12.34
N SER A 222 15.98 -13.83 -11.98
CA SER A 222 15.55 -13.14 -10.74
C SER A 222 15.31 -11.64 -10.92
N GLY A 223 15.16 -11.15 -12.17
CA GLY A 223 14.68 -9.80 -12.44
C GLY A 223 15.76 -8.73 -12.62
N GLY A 224 16.89 -9.06 -13.25
CA GLY A 224 17.94 -8.09 -13.63
C GLY A 224 18.36 -8.15 -15.11
N GLU A 225 17.98 -9.22 -15.79
CA GLU A 225 18.26 -9.47 -17.19
C GLU A 225 17.30 -8.73 -18.13
N ALA A 226 17.75 -8.49 -19.36
CA ALA A 226 16.89 -7.97 -20.42
C ALA A 226 15.81 -9.00 -20.79
N LYS A 227 14.60 -8.53 -21.14
CA LYS A 227 13.46 -9.39 -21.49
C LYS A 227 13.76 -10.35 -22.64
N GLU A 228 14.54 -9.90 -23.63
CA GLU A 228 14.95 -10.75 -24.75
C GLU A 228 15.81 -11.94 -24.28
N GLU A 229 16.72 -11.70 -23.35
CA GLU A 229 17.61 -12.72 -22.79
C GLU A 229 16.84 -13.72 -21.91
N PHE A 230 15.90 -13.21 -21.09
CA PHE A 230 14.94 -14.06 -20.35
C PHE A 230 14.20 -15.01 -21.31
N CYS A 231 13.64 -14.47 -22.40
CA CYS A 231 12.92 -15.27 -23.39
C CYS A 231 13.81 -16.33 -24.06
N LYS A 232 15.05 -15.98 -24.40
CA LYS A 232 16.02 -16.90 -25.00
C LYS A 232 16.35 -18.05 -24.05
N VAL A 233 16.61 -17.77 -22.77
CA VAL A 233 16.95 -18.79 -21.77
C VAL A 233 15.77 -19.72 -21.52
N VAL A 234 14.58 -19.17 -21.21
CA VAL A 234 13.37 -19.97 -20.95
C VAL A 234 13.01 -20.81 -22.17
N GLY A 235 13.00 -20.20 -23.37
CA GLY A 235 12.71 -20.89 -24.62
C GLY A 235 13.74 -21.95 -24.99
N THR A 236 15.02 -21.77 -24.64
CA THR A 236 16.06 -22.79 -24.86
C THR A 236 15.86 -23.99 -23.94
N CYS A 237 15.66 -23.76 -22.65
CA CYS A 237 15.48 -24.83 -21.68
C CYS A 237 14.22 -25.64 -21.99
N THR A 238 13.06 -24.99 -22.10
CA THR A 238 11.75 -25.66 -22.31
C THR A 238 11.68 -26.54 -23.56
N LYS A 239 12.46 -26.24 -24.62
CA LYS A 239 12.57 -27.09 -25.82
C LYS A 239 13.33 -28.40 -25.59
N LEU A 240 14.18 -28.44 -24.58
CA LEU A 240 15.03 -29.59 -24.26
C LEU A 240 14.46 -30.46 -23.14
N LEU A 241 13.54 -29.90 -22.34
CA LEU A 241 12.95 -30.62 -21.22
C LEU A 241 11.90 -31.65 -21.69
N PRO A 242 11.83 -32.84 -21.06
CA PRO A 242 10.85 -33.86 -21.37
C PRO A 242 9.41 -33.33 -21.36
N GLU A 243 8.59 -33.83 -22.28
CA GLU A 243 7.22 -33.34 -22.42
C GLU A 243 6.29 -33.78 -21.28
N HIS A 244 6.59 -34.91 -20.66
CA HIS A 244 5.76 -35.55 -19.63
C HIS A 244 6.14 -35.13 -18.20
N LYS A 245 6.89 -34.04 -18.03
CA LYS A 245 7.31 -33.51 -16.73
C LYS A 245 6.96 -32.04 -16.59
N PRO A 246 6.52 -31.57 -15.41
CA PRO A 246 6.22 -30.16 -15.18
C PRO A 246 7.49 -29.30 -15.27
N ARG A 247 7.33 -28.07 -15.75
CA ARG A 247 8.40 -27.10 -15.99
C ARG A 247 8.13 -25.84 -15.16
N TYR A 248 8.99 -25.58 -14.19
CA TYR A 248 8.83 -24.50 -13.23
C TYR A 248 9.85 -23.40 -13.47
N VAL A 249 9.42 -22.17 -13.78
CA VAL A 249 10.32 -21.01 -13.88
C VAL A 249 10.26 -20.24 -12.57
N MET A 250 11.38 -20.23 -11.85
CA MET A 250 11.44 -19.73 -10.48
C MET A 250 11.53 -18.21 -10.45
N GLY A 251 10.85 -17.56 -9.51
CA GLY A 251 11.02 -16.15 -9.17
C GLY A 251 10.35 -15.13 -10.09
N VAL A 252 9.43 -15.55 -10.96
CA VAL A 252 8.77 -14.69 -11.95
C VAL A 252 7.40 -14.20 -11.45
N GLY A 253 7.22 -12.88 -11.35
CA GLY A 253 6.00 -12.28 -10.80
C GLY A 253 5.30 -11.22 -11.66
N TYR A 254 5.92 -10.75 -12.75
CA TYR A 254 5.28 -9.77 -13.64
C TYR A 254 4.27 -10.46 -14.55
N PRO A 255 3.02 -9.95 -14.68
CA PRO A 255 1.99 -10.57 -15.50
C PRO A 255 2.43 -10.87 -16.93
N GLU A 256 3.17 -9.97 -17.56
CA GLU A 256 3.65 -10.12 -18.93
C GLU A 256 4.63 -11.29 -19.06
N ASP A 257 5.53 -11.44 -18.08
CA ASP A 257 6.52 -12.53 -18.05
C ASP A 257 5.86 -13.89 -17.83
N LEU A 258 4.77 -13.95 -17.05
CA LEU A 258 3.99 -15.17 -16.88
C LEU A 258 3.39 -15.62 -18.21
N ILE A 259 2.73 -14.72 -18.93
CA ILE A 259 2.12 -15.03 -20.24
C ILE A 259 3.18 -15.44 -21.26
N VAL A 260 4.31 -14.73 -21.30
CA VAL A 260 5.44 -15.07 -22.18
C VAL A 260 6.05 -16.42 -21.82
N GLY A 261 6.27 -16.70 -20.53
CA GLY A 261 6.77 -17.98 -20.05
C GLY A 261 5.85 -19.14 -20.43
N VAL A 262 4.53 -18.97 -20.29
CA VAL A 262 3.53 -19.94 -20.74
C VAL A 262 3.63 -20.15 -22.26
N ALA A 263 3.71 -19.07 -23.04
CA ALA A 263 3.88 -19.17 -24.49
C ALA A 263 5.19 -19.86 -24.90
N LEU A 264 6.24 -19.81 -24.07
CA LEU A 264 7.49 -20.54 -24.26
C LEU A 264 7.42 -22.00 -23.78
N GLY A 265 6.36 -22.37 -23.05
CA GLY A 265 6.09 -23.75 -22.62
C GLY A 265 6.51 -24.08 -21.19
N ALA A 266 6.57 -23.08 -20.31
CA ALA A 266 6.63 -23.24 -18.87
C ALA A 266 5.21 -23.41 -18.27
N ASP A 267 5.11 -24.11 -17.13
CA ASP A 267 3.84 -24.44 -16.49
C ASP A 267 3.65 -23.77 -15.14
N MET A 268 4.73 -23.59 -14.38
CA MET A 268 4.66 -23.17 -12.99
C MET A 268 5.52 -21.93 -12.80
N PHE A 269 5.05 -21.01 -11.96
CA PHE A 269 5.74 -19.78 -11.60
C PHE A 269 5.47 -19.43 -10.14
N ASP A 270 6.39 -18.75 -9.48
CA ASP A 270 6.22 -18.24 -8.12
C ASP A 270 6.75 -16.83 -8.00
N CYS A 271 6.12 -16.02 -7.15
CA CYS A 271 6.72 -14.77 -6.72
C CYS A 271 6.07 -14.23 -5.44
N VAL A 272 6.87 -13.53 -4.65
CA VAL A 272 6.39 -12.68 -3.54
C VAL A 272 5.73 -11.40 -4.03
N TRP A 273 5.88 -11.03 -5.31
CA TRP A 273 5.47 -9.73 -5.84
C TRP A 273 4.00 -9.43 -5.56
N PRO A 274 3.01 -10.29 -5.90
CA PRO A 274 1.61 -9.96 -5.68
C PRO A 274 1.26 -9.69 -4.22
N THR A 275 1.87 -10.36 -3.25
CA THR A 275 1.58 -10.11 -1.81
C THR A 275 2.40 -8.98 -1.21
N ARG A 276 3.47 -8.54 -1.89
CA ARG A 276 4.24 -7.34 -1.52
C ARG A 276 3.65 -6.07 -2.14
N THR A 277 2.98 -6.18 -3.29
CA THR A 277 2.39 -5.05 -4.01
C THR A 277 0.88 -5.01 -3.95
N ALA A 278 0.20 -6.08 -3.51
CA ALA A 278 -1.20 -6.03 -3.15
C ALA A 278 -1.40 -4.93 -2.09
N PRO A 279 -2.33 -4.00 -2.32
CA PRO A 279 -2.65 -3.01 -1.30
C PRO A 279 -3.12 -3.75 -0.05
N THR A 280 -2.41 -3.61 1.07
CA THR A 280 -3.03 -3.94 2.36
C THR A 280 -4.17 -2.95 2.57
N PRO A 281 -5.30 -3.35 3.19
CA PRO A 281 -6.40 -2.42 3.50
C PRO A 281 -5.98 -1.25 4.41
N THR A 282 -4.74 -1.21 4.89
CA THR A 282 -4.27 -0.28 5.92
C THR A 282 -2.85 0.28 5.72
N THR A 283 -2.17 0.10 4.58
CA THR A 283 -0.89 0.81 4.35
C THR A 283 -0.58 1.04 2.85
N PRO A 284 -0.18 2.26 2.43
CA PRO A 284 0.06 2.58 1.02
C PRO A 284 1.30 1.88 0.45
N ALA A 285 1.24 1.44 -0.81
CA ALA A 285 2.41 1.02 -1.59
C ALA A 285 3.44 2.17 -1.73
N THR A 286 4.73 1.85 -1.80
CA THR A 286 5.88 2.80 -1.84
C THR A 286 5.87 3.72 -3.08
N PRO A 287 6.58 4.86 -3.05
CA PRO A 287 5.99 6.20 -3.10
C PRO A 287 5.31 6.49 -4.45
N ALA A 288 4.15 5.89 -4.69
CA ALA A 288 3.16 6.58 -5.50
C ALA A 288 2.84 7.87 -4.74
N HIS A 289 2.97 9.03 -5.39
CA HIS A 289 2.65 10.33 -4.83
C HIS A 289 1.36 10.28 -3.97
N GLU A 290 1.35 10.86 -2.78
CA GLU A 290 0.26 10.69 -1.80
C GLU A 290 -1.13 11.05 -2.35
N GLU A 291 -1.21 11.88 -3.39
CA GLU A 291 -2.44 12.19 -4.15
C GLU A 291 -3.12 10.96 -4.77
N HIS A 292 -2.39 9.87 -5.04
CA HIS A 292 -3.01 8.63 -5.53
C HIS A 292 -4.00 8.03 -4.52
N GLN A 293 -3.92 8.36 -3.23
CA GLN A 293 -4.95 7.97 -2.27
C GLN A 293 -6.32 8.56 -2.66
N TYR A 294 -6.35 9.84 -3.05
CA TYR A 294 -7.56 10.51 -3.53
C TYR A 294 -8.03 9.95 -4.89
N LEU A 295 -7.11 9.72 -5.82
CA LEU A 295 -7.46 9.18 -7.15
C LEU A 295 -7.98 7.74 -7.06
N ASN A 296 -7.37 6.91 -6.22
CA ASN A 296 -7.82 5.54 -6.00
C ASN A 296 -9.18 5.51 -5.31
N LEU A 297 -9.42 6.42 -4.35
CA LEU A 297 -10.75 6.56 -3.74
C LEU A 297 -11.83 6.85 -4.79
N ILE A 298 -11.57 7.76 -5.75
CA ILE A 298 -12.51 8.00 -6.86
C ILE A 298 -12.73 6.71 -7.66
N ARG A 299 -11.65 5.99 -8.03
CA ARG A 299 -11.77 4.74 -8.80
C ARG A 299 -12.65 3.72 -8.05
N THR A 300 -12.44 3.55 -6.75
CA THR A 300 -13.24 2.66 -5.90
C THR A 300 -14.71 3.07 -5.84
N ILE A 301 -15.01 4.37 -5.66
CA ILE A 301 -16.42 4.84 -5.68
C ILE A 301 -17.07 4.58 -7.04
N LEU A 302 -16.33 4.78 -8.14
CA LEU A 302 -16.84 4.55 -9.49
C LEU A 302 -16.94 3.06 -9.85
N SER A 303 -16.20 2.15 -9.22
CA SER A 303 -16.34 0.71 -9.47
C SER A 303 -17.41 0.10 -8.55
N GLU A 304 -17.30 0.34 -7.25
CA GLU A 304 -17.99 -0.40 -6.19
C GLU A 304 -19.09 0.41 -5.51
N GLY A 305 -19.12 1.74 -5.69
CA GLY A 305 -20.07 2.61 -4.99
C GLY A 305 -21.52 2.28 -5.31
N GLU A 306 -22.33 2.18 -4.25
CA GLU A 306 -23.78 1.98 -4.31
C GLU A 306 -24.43 3.22 -4.90
N HIS A 307 -25.33 3.04 -5.88
CA HIS A 307 -26.16 4.14 -6.37
C HIS A 307 -27.19 4.52 -5.30
N ARG A 308 -27.19 5.78 -4.88
CA ARG A 308 -28.11 6.30 -3.87
C ARG A 308 -28.84 7.56 -4.35
N PRO A 309 -30.15 7.69 -4.12
CA PRO A 309 -30.82 8.97 -4.24
C PRO A 309 -30.29 9.93 -3.17
N ASP A 310 -30.27 11.23 -3.45
CA ASP A 310 -29.84 12.26 -2.52
C ASP A 310 -30.90 13.36 -2.35
N ARG A 311 -30.66 14.27 -1.38
CA ARG A 311 -31.55 15.40 -1.10
C ARG A 311 -31.57 16.46 -2.21
N THR A 312 -30.60 16.45 -3.12
CA THR A 312 -30.43 17.46 -4.18
C THR A 312 -31.13 17.04 -5.47
N GLY A 313 -31.45 15.75 -5.62
CA GLY A 313 -32.09 15.18 -6.81
C GLY A 313 -31.10 14.75 -7.90
N THR A 314 -29.80 14.87 -7.67
CA THR A 314 -28.74 14.49 -8.62
C THR A 314 -28.46 13.00 -8.56
N GLY A 315 -28.51 12.42 -7.36
CA GLY A 315 -28.07 11.05 -7.09
C GLY A 315 -26.55 10.95 -6.98
N THR A 316 -26.10 9.91 -6.30
CA THR A 316 -24.67 9.67 -6.02
C THR A 316 -24.29 8.21 -6.22
N ARG A 317 -22.99 7.96 -6.37
CA ARG A 317 -22.36 6.68 -6.02
C ARG A 317 -21.62 6.86 -4.70
N SER A 318 -21.91 6.02 -3.72
CA SER A 318 -21.39 6.18 -2.34
C SER A 318 -20.78 4.89 -1.80
N ILE A 319 -19.74 5.06 -0.99
CA ILE A 319 -19.16 4.03 -0.09
C ILE A 319 -19.06 4.60 1.31
N PHE A 320 -18.92 3.73 2.31
CA PHE A 320 -18.90 4.13 3.72
C PHE A 320 -17.57 3.77 4.39
N GLY A 321 -17.04 4.68 5.21
CA GLY A 321 -15.89 4.42 6.09
C GLY A 321 -14.56 4.36 5.33
N GLN A 322 -14.05 5.51 4.92
CA GLN A 322 -12.79 5.63 4.16
C GLN A 322 -11.78 6.49 4.91
N GLN A 323 -10.48 6.32 4.62
CA GLN A 323 -9.43 7.12 5.25
C GLN A 323 -8.29 7.46 4.28
N LEU A 324 -7.83 8.71 4.30
CA LEU A 324 -6.63 9.17 3.59
C LEU A 324 -5.64 9.74 4.59
N ARG A 325 -4.34 9.64 4.31
CA ARG A 325 -3.28 10.18 5.18
C ARG A 325 -2.21 10.90 4.37
N PHE A 326 -1.90 12.14 4.75
CA PHE A 326 -0.96 13.01 4.06
C PHE A 326 0.17 13.45 4.99
N SER A 327 1.40 13.45 4.49
CA SER A 327 2.53 14.08 5.15
C SER A 327 2.42 15.60 5.04
N LEU A 328 2.72 16.31 6.13
CA LEU A 328 2.73 17.77 6.15
C LEU A 328 4.14 18.36 6.12
N SER A 329 5.17 17.52 6.18
CA SER A 329 6.55 17.94 6.00
C SER A 329 7.34 16.89 5.24
N LYS A 330 8.38 17.32 4.52
CA LYS A 330 9.43 16.45 3.97
C LYS A 330 10.74 16.65 4.73
N PRO A 331 11.69 15.69 4.69
CA PRO A 331 13.00 15.86 5.31
C PRO A 331 13.68 17.16 4.88
N GLY A 332 14.39 17.80 5.81
CA GLY A 332 15.14 19.02 5.54
C GLY A 332 16.28 18.81 4.53
N ALA A 333 16.80 19.91 3.97
CA ALA A 333 17.81 19.88 2.92
C ALA A 333 19.13 19.20 3.35
N THR A 334 19.43 19.21 4.65
CA THR A 334 20.60 18.54 5.23
C THR A 334 20.19 17.67 6.42
N PRO A 335 20.90 16.56 6.72
CA PRO A 335 20.66 15.77 7.93
C PRO A 335 20.69 16.67 9.18
N GLY A 336 19.61 16.64 9.98
CA GLY A 336 19.46 17.44 11.19
C GLY A 336 18.90 18.86 11.01
N SER A 337 18.57 19.30 9.78
CA SER A 337 17.80 20.55 9.59
C SER A 337 16.31 20.33 9.79
N ASP A 338 15.60 21.39 10.20
CA ASP A 338 14.14 21.40 10.33
C ASP A 338 13.44 20.82 9.07
N PRO A 339 12.37 20.02 9.24
CA PRO A 339 11.56 19.56 8.14
C PRO A 339 11.01 20.72 7.30
N VAL A 340 10.91 20.53 5.99
CA VAL A 340 10.31 21.52 5.08
C VAL A 340 8.80 21.29 5.02
N PRO A 341 7.97 22.28 5.41
CA PRO A 341 6.52 22.14 5.35
C PRO A 341 6.02 21.98 3.91
N ILE A 342 5.12 21.02 3.71
CA ILE A 342 4.43 20.77 2.44
C ILE A 342 2.92 20.87 2.65
N LEU A 343 2.20 21.35 1.64
CA LEU A 343 0.74 21.41 1.67
C LEU A 343 0.19 20.35 0.69
N PRO A 344 -0.60 19.36 1.15
CA PRO A 344 -1.27 18.40 0.28
C PRO A 344 -2.38 19.08 -0.53
N LEU A 345 -1.97 19.89 -1.51
CA LEU A 345 -2.82 20.63 -2.42
C LEU A 345 -2.84 19.90 -3.76
N LEU A 346 -3.98 19.26 -4.06
CA LEU A 346 -4.10 18.38 -5.23
C LEU A 346 -3.63 19.07 -6.52
N THR A 347 -2.96 18.29 -7.36
CA THR A 347 -2.27 18.76 -8.56
C THR A 347 -2.93 18.25 -9.84
N THR A 348 -3.63 17.11 -9.80
CA THR A 348 -4.43 16.61 -10.94
C THR A 348 -5.59 17.53 -11.32
N LYS A 349 -5.97 18.45 -10.43
CA LYS A 349 -6.91 19.55 -10.68
C LYS A 349 -6.52 20.76 -9.84
N ARG A 350 -6.51 21.95 -10.45
CA ARG A 350 -6.29 23.22 -9.73
C ARG A 350 -7.35 23.42 -8.65
N VAL A 351 -6.91 23.46 -7.39
CA VAL A 351 -7.73 23.77 -6.21
C VAL A 351 -7.80 25.28 -6.00
N PHE A 352 -8.95 25.79 -5.56
CA PHE A 352 -9.16 27.21 -5.28
C PHE A 352 -8.54 27.64 -3.94
N LEU A 353 -7.20 27.71 -3.90
CA LEU A 353 -6.41 27.96 -2.70
C LEU A 353 -6.82 29.24 -1.93
N ARG A 354 -7.07 30.34 -2.64
CA ARG A 354 -7.51 31.60 -2.01
C ARG A 354 -8.83 31.42 -1.24
N GLY A 355 -9.76 30.63 -1.79
CA GLY A 355 -10.98 30.25 -1.09
C GLY A 355 -10.70 29.42 0.17
N VAL A 356 -9.78 28.46 0.09
CA VAL A 356 -9.37 27.62 1.26
C VAL A 356 -8.84 28.47 2.40
N ILE A 357 -7.93 29.40 2.10
CA ILE A 357 -7.32 30.27 3.12
C ILE A 357 -8.39 31.20 3.71
N ALA A 358 -9.18 31.87 2.88
CA ALA A 358 -10.19 32.82 3.34
C ALA A 358 -11.29 32.15 4.18
N GLU A 359 -11.75 30.97 3.79
CA GLU A 359 -12.75 30.21 4.57
C GLU A 359 -12.18 29.74 5.91
N LEU A 360 -10.94 29.25 5.94
CA LEU A 360 -10.32 28.82 7.18
C LEU A 360 -10.16 29.99 8.17
N LEU A 361 -9.70 31.15 7.69
CA LEU A 361 -9.61 32.36 8.53
C LEU A 361 -10.99 32.84 9.00
N TRP A 362 -12.03 32.65 8.18
CA TRP A 362 -13.42 32.92 8.54
C TRP A 362 -13.94 31.97 9.64
N PHE A 363 -13.60 30.68 9.58
CA PHE A 363 -13.91 29.74 10.67
C PHE A 363 -13.15 30.12 11.95
N ILE A 364 -11.85 30.44 11.84
CA ILE A 364 -11.02 30.83 12.97
C ILE A 364 -11.61 32.07 13.64
N SER A 365 -12.06 33.09 12.91
CA SER A 365 -12.64 34.30 13.51
C SER A 365 -13.98 34.10 14.21
N GLY A 366 -14.60 32.92 14.11
CA GLY A 366 -15.92 32.66 14.69
C GLY A 366 -17.07 33.24 13.87
N SER A 367 -16.81 33.77 12.67
CA SER A 367 -17.83 34.38 11.82
C SER A 367 -18.85 33.36 11.32
N THR A 368 -20.10 33.82 11.17
CA THR A 368 -21.25 33.02 10.71
C THR A 368 -21.99 33.66 9.54
N SER A 369 -21.57 34.87 9.12
CA SER A 369 -22.11 35.52 7.93
C SER A 369 -21.28 35.17 6.70
N SER A 370 -21.93 34.75 5.61
CA SER A 370 -21.27 34.55 4.31
C SER A 370 -20.94 35.84 3.58
N VAL A 371 -21.48 36.99 4.02
CA VAL A 371 -21.34 38.29 3.34
C VAL A 371 -19.87 38.71 3.18
N PRO A 372 -19.01 38.68 4.23
CA PRO A 372 -17.62 39.08 4.07
C PRO A 372 -16.83 38.19 3.11
N LEU A 373 -17.17 36.89 3.00
CA LEU A 373 -16.57 36.01 2.02
C LEU A 373 -17.01 36.40 0.60
N SER A 374 -18.31 36.62 0.40
CA SER A 374 -18.89 37.00 -0.88
C SER A 374 -18.34 38.33 -1.40
N GLU A 375 -18.24 39.35 -0.54
CA GLU A 375 -17.66 40.67 -0.86
C GLU A 375 -16.19 40.58 -1.28
N ASN A 376 -15.45 39.59 -0.75
CA ASN A 376 -14.07 39.30 -1.14
C ASN A 376 -13.96 38.40 -2.39
N GLY A 377 -15.08 38.09 -3.04
CA GLY A 377 -15.16 37.25 -4.23
C GLY A 377 -15.12 35.75 -3.96
N ILE A 378 -15.31 35.32 -2.70
CA ILE A 378 -15.33 33.92 -2.28
C ILE A 378 -16.78 33.47 -2.12
N LYS A 379 -17.33 32.86 -3.18
CA LYS A 379 -18.78 32.59 -3.31
C LYS A 379 -19.23 31.19 -2.89
N ILE A 380 -18.39 30.46 -2.15
CA ILE A 380 -18.64 29.05 -1.82
C ILE A 380 -19.85 28.84 -0.89
N TRP A 381 -20.23 29.85 -0.12
CA TRP A 381 -21.39 29.84 0.80
C TRP A 381 -22.64 30.55 0.25
N ASP A 382 -22.55 31.24 -0.90
CA ASP A 382 -23.64 32.06 -1.43
C ASP A 382 -24.92 31.25 -1.67
N GLY A 383 -24.78 30.01 -2.13
CA GLY A 383 -25.93 29.11 -2.35
C GLY A 383 -26.69 28.81 -1.06
N ASN A 384 -25.97 28.40 -0.01
CA ASN A 384 -26.54 28.07 1.29
C ASN A 384 -26.99 29.29 2.10
N GLY A 385 -26.41 30.46 1.85
CA GLY A 385 -26.79 31.74 2.48
C GLY A 385 -27.89 32.50 1.72
N SER A 386 -28.36 31.99 0.59
CA SER A 386 -29.39 32.65 -0.22
C SER A 386 -30.76 32.67 0.46
N ARG A 387 -31.57 33.69 0.16
CA ARG A 387 -32.97 33.79 0.65
C ARG A 387 -33.77 32.52 0.33
N GLU A 388 -33.67 32.05 -0.91
CA GLU A 388 -34.38 30.86 -1.38
C GLU A 388 -34.01 29.62 -0.56
N PHE A 389 -32.72 29.40 -0.30
CA PHE A 389 -32.26 28.24 0.48
C PHE A 389 -32.68 28.33 1.95
N LEU A 390 -32.49 29.50 2.58
CA LEU A 390 -32.87 29.72 3.98
C LEU A 390 -34.38 29.51 4.19
N ASP A 391 -35.23 29.98 3.28
CA ASP A 391 -36.68 29.74 3.33
C ASP A 391 -37.00 28.25 3.20
N LYS A 392 -36.35 27.56 2.25
CA LYS A 392 -36.53 26.12 2.01
C LYS A 392 -36.21 25.27 3.24
N VAL A 393 -35.23 25.66 4.05
CA VAL A 393 -34.82 24.92 5.26
C VAL A 393 -35.48 25.44 6.55
N GLY A 394 -36.47 26.34 6.45
CA GLY A 394 -37.22 26.84 7.61
C GLY A 394 -36.53 27.96 8.40
N LEU A 395 -35.49 28.57 7.85
CA LEU A 395 -34.73 29.68 8.44
C LEU A 395 -35.13 31.03 7.82
N GLY A 396 -36.42 31.17 7.49
CA GLY A 396 -37.01 32.38 6.88
C GLY A 396 -36.78 33.69 7.63
N HIS A 397 -36.62 33.58 8.95
CA HIS A 397 -36.41 34.71 9.86
C HIS A 397 -34.98 35.25 9.87
N ARG A 398 -34.01 34.54 9.28
CA ARG A 398 -32.60 34.96 9.21
C ARG A 398 -32.37 35.94 8.07
N GLU A 399 -31.42 36.85 8.24
CA GLU A 399 -30.94 37.72 7.17
C GLU A 399 -30.19 36.93 6.09
N VAL A 400 -30.13 37.48 4.88
CA VAL A 400 -29.37 36.85 3.79
C VAL A 400 -27.89 36.76 4.17
N GLY A 401 -27.34 35.56 4.07
CA GLY A 401 -25.97 35.25 4.45
C GLY A 401 -25.77 34.86 5.92
N ASP A 402 -26.77 34.98 6.80
CA ASP A 402 -26.69 34.40 8.16
C ASP A 402 -26.87 32.87 8.07
N LEU A 403 -25.76 32.15 8.26
CA LEU A 403 -25.71 30.68 8.19
C LEU A 403 -26.10 30.00 9.52
N GLY A 404 -26.33 30.77 10.58
CA GLY A 404 -26.54 30.26 11.93
C GLY A 404 -25.24 29.80 12.62
N PRO A 405 -25.34 29.05 13.74
CA PRO A 405 -24.20 28.64 14.56
C PRO A 405 -23.38 27.49 13.93
N VAL A 406 -22.82 27.71 12.75
CA VAL A 406 -22.03 26.74 11.96
C VAL A 406 -20.60 26.61 12.51
N TYR A 407 -19.65 26.14 11.68
CA TYR A 407 -18.29 25.73 12.07
C TYR A 407 -17.55 26.69 12.99
N GLY A 408 -17.31 27.94 12.56
CA GLY A 408 -16.52 28.90 13.33
C GLY A 408 -17.15 29.23 14.68
N PHE A 409 -18.48 29.40 14.71
CA PHE A 409 -19.22 29.60 15.95
C PHE A 409 -19.02 28.43 16.91
N GLN A 410 -19.13 27.19 16.44
CA GLN A 410 -18.90 26.02 17.31
C GLN A 410 -17.44 25.94 17.76
N TRP A 411 -16.46 26.41 16.96
CA TRP A 411 -15.05 26.41 17.36
C TRP A 411 -14.74 27.43 18.46
N ARG A 412 -15.38 28.60 18.44
CA ARG A 412 -15.07 29.72 19.34
C ARG A 412 -16.07 29.92 20.48
N HIS A 413 -17.31 29.47 20.29
CA HIS A 413 -18.47 29.77 21.14
C HIS A 413 -19.36 28.53 21.37
N PHE A 414 -18.76 27.34 21.48
CA PHE A 414 -19.53 26.09 21.60
C PHE A 414 -20.52 26.14 22.76
N GLY A 415 -21.81 25.91 22.48
CA GLY A 415 -22.89 25.93 23.47
C GLY A 415 -23.41 27.32 23.86
N ALA A 416 -22.92 28.41 23.26
CA ALA A 416 -23.53 29.73 23.43
C ALA A 416 -24.89 29.81 22.70
N PRO A 417 -25.93 30.44 23.29
CA PRO A 417 -27.20 30.64 22.60
C PRO A 417 -27.03 31.57 21.39
N TYR A 418 -27.31 31.06 20.18
CA TYR A 418 -27.20 31.84 18.96
C TYR A 418 -28.37 32.82 18.81
N VAL A 419 -28.06 34.07 18.46
CA VAL A 419 -29.01 35.14 18.13
C VAL A 419 -28.99 35.38 16.62
N ASP A 420 -27.96 36.08 16.14
CA ASP A 420 -27.72 36.39 14.72
C ASP A 420 -26.22 36.53 14.42
N ALA A 421 -25.88 36.75 13.15
CA ALA A 421 -24.49 36.83 12.69
C ALA A 421 -23.77 38.16 13.04
N ASN A 422 -24.48 39.16 13.55
CA ASN A 422 -23.93 40.47 13.92
C ASN A 422 -23.69 40.63 15.42
N THR A 423 -24.20 39.69 16.22
CA THR A 423 -24.06 39.66 17.67
C THR A 423 -22.60 39.40 18.08
N ASP A 424 -22.11 40.13 19.09
CA ASP A 424 -20.81 39.87 19.69
C ASP A 424 -20.91 38.71 20.70
N TYR A 425 -20.30 37.58 20.35
CA TYR A 425 -20.26 36.38 21.18
C TYR A 425 -18.98 36.28 22.04
N SER A 426 -18.17 37.34 22.10
CA SER A 426 -16.94 37.36 22.89
C SER A 426 -17.19 36.94 24.35
N GLY A 427 -16.44 35.93 24.80
CA GLY A 427 -16.56 35.38 26.17
C GLY A 427 -17.78 34.48 26.40
N GLN A 428 -18.58 34.19 25.37
CA GLN A 428 -19.71 33.27 25.45
C GLN A 428 -19.32 31.87 24.94
N GLY A 429 -19.89 30.84 25.57
CA GLY A 429 -19.65 29.44 25.20
C GLY A 429 -18.23 28.95 25.55
N VAL A 430 -17.80 27.87 24.91
CA VAL A 430 -16.45 27.31 25.06
C VAL A 430 -15.63 27.60 23.80
N ASP A 431 -14.52 28.31 23.97
CA ASP A 431 -13.52 28.52 22.91
C ASP A 431 -12.60 27.29 22.81
N GLN A 432 -13.04 26.32 21.99
CA GLN A 432 -12.32 25.07 21.76
C GLN A 432 -10.99 25.31 21.06
N LEU A 433 -10.92 26.28 20.14
CA LEU A 433 -9.69 26.58 19.40
C LEU A 433 -8.61 27.15 20.33
N ALA A 434 -8.99 28.06 21.24
CA ALA A 434 -8.08 28.58 22.26
C ALA A 434 -7.59 27.46 23.21
N ASP A 435 -8.48 26.55 23.64
CA ASP A 435 -8.10 25.41 24.48
C ASP A 435 -7.14 24.44 23.76
N VAL A 436 -7.36 24.18 22.47
CA VAL A 436 -6.44 23.40 21.64
C VAL A 436 -5.05 24.04 21.60
N VAL A 437 -4.94 25.33 21.30
CA VAL A 437 -3.66 26.04 21.26
C VAL A 437 -2.97 26.02 22.63
N HIS A 438 -3.73 26.23 23.71
CA HIS A 438 -3.22 26.15 25.07
C HIS A 438 -2.64 24.77 25.38
N LYS A 439 -3.37 23.68 25.10
CA LYS A 439 -2.90 22.30 25.33
C LYS A 439 -1.68 21.96 24.49
N LEU A 440 -1.62 22.37 23.23
CA LEU A 440 -0.45 22.12 22.37
C LEU A 440 0.83 22.74 22.96
N LYS A 441 0.73 23.92 23.59
CA LYS A 441 1.88 24.60 24.21
C LYS A 441 2.24 24.03 25.58
N HIS A 442 1.24 23.73 26.41
CA HIS A 442 1.45 23.49 27.83
C HIS A 442 1.29 22.03 28.25
N ASN A 443 0.57 21.23 27.47
CA ASN A 443 0.33 19.81 27.75
C ASN A 443 0.31 18.97 26.44
N PRO A 444 1.40 18.94 25.66
CA PRO A 444 1.41 18.31 24.33
C PRO A 444 1.18 16.79 24.34
N TYR A 445 1.33 16.14 25.49
CA TYR A 445 1.04 14.71 25.69
C TYR A 445 -0.44 14.43 26.01
N ASP A 446 -1.27 15.47 26.16
CA ASP A 446 -2.71 15.32 26.41
C ASP A 446 -3.36 14.53 25.27
N ARG A 447 -4.26 13.61 25.64
CA ARG A 447 -5.01 12.78 24.69
C ARG A 447 -6.38 13.38 24.35
N ARG A 448 -6.66 14.60 24.85
CA ARG A 448 -7.94 15.33 24.75
C ARG A 448 -7.75 16.68 24.05
N ILE A 449 -6.80 16.77 23.14
CA ILE A 449 -6.63 17.92 22.25
C ILE A 449 -7.59 17.73 21.08
N ILE A 450 -8.84 18.18 21.25
CA ILE A 450 -9.95 17.90 20.36
C ILE A 450 -10.76 19.16 20.08
N MET A 451 -11.44 19.19 18.94
CA MET A 451 -12.34 20.27 18.53
C MET A 451 -13.54 19.66 17.79
N SER A 452 -14.76 20.05 18.16
CA SER A 452 -16.00 19.56 17.55
C SER A 452 -16.85 20.69 17.01
N ALA A 453 -17.35 20.55 15.78
CA ALA A 453 -18.43 21.38 15.26
C ALA A 453 -19.82 20.73 15.47
N TRP A 454 -19.89 19.47 15.94
CA TRP A 454 -21.16 18.79 16.12
C TRP A 454 -21.82 19.12 17.44
N ASN A 455 -22.81 20.02 17.40
CA ASN A 455 -23.68 20.32 18.53
C ASN A 455 -25.13 19.89 18.19
N PRO A 456 -25.61 18.74 18.71
CA PRO A 456 -26.97 18.27 18.47
C PRO A 456 -28.07 19.28 18.82
N ALA A 457 -27.85 20.15 19.82
CA ALA A 457 -28.83 21.15 20.23
C ALA A 457 -29.01 22.27 19.18
N ASP A 458 -27.97 22.56 18.40
CA ASP A 458 -27.95 23.66 17.44
C ASP A 458 -28.18 23.22 15.99
N LEU A 459 -28.26 21.92 15.70
CA LEU A 459 -28.34 21.41 14.32
C LEU A 459 -29.52 22.00 13.52
N THR A 460 -30.65 22.25 14.18
CA THR A 460 -31.85 22.84 13.55
C THR A 460 -31.73 24.34 13.32
N LEU A 461 -30.70 24.99 13.86
CA LEU A 461 -30.44 26.43 13.71
C LEU A 461 -29.49 26.74 12.55
N MET A 462 -28.79 25.73 12.03
CA MET A 462 -27.74 25.85 11.03
C MET A 462 -28.31 25.74 9.61
N ALA A 463 -27.86 26.61 8.70
CA ALA A 463 -28.21 26.51 7.28
C ALA A 463 -27.75 25.16 6.69
N LEU A 464 -26.58 24.67 7.11
CA LEU A 464 -26.10 23.34 6.74
C LEU A 464 -25.39 22.69 7.94
N PRO A 465 -25.81 21.48 8.37
CA PRO A 465 -25.12 20.75 9.42
C PRO A 465 -23.64 20.49 9.07
N PRO A 466 -22.70 20.57 10.02
CA PRO A 466 -21.26 20.46 9.75
C PRO A 466 -20.89 19.16 9.04
N CYS A 467 -20.16 19.28 7.93
CA CYS A 467 -19.61 18.12 7.22
C CYS A 467 -18.38 17.58 7.96
N HIS A 468 -17.32 18.40 8.08
CA HIS A 468 -16.13 18.12 8.87
C HIS A 468 -16.39 18.48 10.33
N MET A 469 -16.80 17.48 11.09
CA MET A 469 -17.53 17.69 12.34
C MET A 469 -16.67 17.53 13.59
N PHE A 470 -15.51 16.88 13.49
CA PHE A 470 -14.63 16.59 14.62
C PHE A 470 -13.17 16.53 14.17
N ALA A 471 -12.27 17.08 14.97
CA ALA A 471 -10.82 16.94 14.78
C ALA A 471 -10.13 16.64 16.12
N GLN A 472 -9.12 15.78 16.05
CA GLN A 472 -8.21 15.47 17.16
C GLN A 472 -6.78 15.76 16.73
N PHE A 473 -6.01 16.32 17.66
CA PHE A 473 -4.60 16.63 17.47
C PHE A 473 -3.72 15.74 18.35
N TYR A 474 -2.52 15.47 17.88
CA TYR A 474 -1.55 14.59 18.54
C TYR A 474 -0.13 15.11 18.33
N VAL A 475 0.65 15.22 19.40
CA VAL A 475 2.06 15.61 19.32
C VAL A 475 2.96 14.39 19.55
N SER A 476 3.80 14.08 18.57
CA SER A 476 4.86 13.06 18.71
C SER A 476 6.24 13.69 18.87
N PHE A 477 7.14 13.00 19.57
CA PHE A 477 8.53 13.41 19.78
C PHE A 477 9.49 12.34 19.22
N PRO A 478 9.63 12.23 17.89
CA PRO A 478 10.42 11.18 17.25
C PRO A 478 11.90 11.25 17.62
N ASP A 479 12.43 12.45 17.86
CA ASP A 479 13.82 12.68 18.26
C ASP A 479 14.03 12.59 19.79
N GLY A 480 13.01 12.10 20.51
CA GLY A 480 13.05 11.85 21.95
C GLY A 480 12.46 12.99 22.81
N PRO A 481 12.27 12.74 24.12
CA PRO A 481 11.72 13.72 25.04
C PRO A 481 12.56 15.00 25.10
N GLY A 482 11.92 16.16 24.96
CA GLY A 482 12.59 17.47 24.98
C GLY A 482 12.99 17.99 23.60
N SER A 483 12.81 17.21 22.54
CA SER A 483 12.90 17.71 21.16
C SER A 483 11.67 18.55 20.80
N LYS A 484 11.74 19.28 19.68
CA LYS A 484 10.56 19.92 19.09
C LYS A 484 9.58 18.85 18.60
N GLY A 485 8.33 18.94 19.04
CA GLY A 485 7.31 17.95 18.72
C GLY A 485 6.76 18.09 17.30
N HIS A 486 6.16 17.02 16.78
CA HIS A 486 5.47 17.00 15.50
C HIS A 486 3.96 16.91 15.71
N LEU A 487 3.23 17.93 15.24
CA LEU A 487 1.77 18.02 15.34
C LEU A 487 1.10 17.27 14.19
N SER A 488 0.34 16.23 14.52
CA SER A 488 -0.56 15.56 13.58
C SER A 488 -2.03 15.88 13.88
N CYS A 489 -2.85 15.82 12.84
CA CYS A 489 -4.29 16.04 12.91
C CYS A 489 -5.03 14.83 12.34
N LEU A 490 -6.05 14.38 13.05
CA LEU A 490 -7.08 13.47 12.53
C LEU A 490 -8.39 14.24 12.45
N MET A 491 -9.02 14.27 11.29
CA MET A 491 -10.33 14.90 11.09
C MET A 491 -11.34 13.84 10.65
N TYR A 492 -12.54 13.88 11.23
CA TYR A 492 -13.68 13.06 10.83
C TYR A 492 -14.73 13.90 10.10
N GLN A 493 -15.04 13.49 8.88
CA GLN A 493 -16.06 14.11 8.02
C GLN A 493 -17.21 13.14 7.76
N ARG A 494 -18.43 13.49 8.20
CA ARG A 494 -19.58 12.58 8.08
C ARG A 494 -20.08 12.36 6.64
N SER A 495 -19.85 13.35 5.77
CA SER A 495 -20.40 13.43 4.41
C SER A 495 -19.40 14.14 3.51
N VAL A 496 -18.98 13.46 2.45
CA VAL A 496 -17.84 13.88 1.63
C VAL A 496 -18.24 13.88 0.15
N ASP A 497 -18.43 15.08 -0.39
CA ASP A 497 -18.37 15.29 -1.84
C ASP A 497 -16.92 15.10 -2.27
N THR A 498 -16.64 13.95 -2.89
CA THR A 498 -15.29 13.56 -3.30
C THR A 498 -14.74 14.49 -4.38
N ALA A 499 -15.59 15.04 -5.25
CA ALA A 499 -15.13 15.82 -6.39
C ALA A 499 -14.79 17.26 -6.01
N LEU A 500 -15.64 17.91 -5.23
CA LEU A 500 -15.50 19.33 -4.88
C LEU A 500 -15.01 19.54 -3.44
N GLY A 501 -15.69 18.92 -2.47
CA GLY A 501 -15.45 19.16 -1.04
C GLY A 501 -14.12 18.59 -0.57
N LEU A 502 -13.84 17.33 -0.90
CA LEU A 502 -12.67 16.60 -0.39
C LEU A 502 -11.32 17.30 -0.68
N PRO A 503 -11.02 17.77 -1.91
CA PRO A 503 -9.79 18.52 -2.17
C PRO A 503 -9.67 19.79 -1.31
N PHE A 504 -10.79 20.47 -1.09
CA PHE A 504 -10.86 21.69 -0.28
C PHE A 504 -10.62 21.38 1.20
N ASN A 505 -11.27 20.33 1.72
CA ASN A 505 -11.16 19.91 3.13
C ASN A 505 -9.76 19.37 3.46
N ILE A 506 -9.10 18.66 2.53
CA ILE A 506 -7.71 18.23 2.68
C ILE A 506 -6.79 19.44 2.86
N ALA A 507 -6.87 20.41 1.95
CA ALA A 507 -6.03 21.61 2.02
C ALA A 507 -6.33 22.45 3.27
N SER A 508 -7.61 22.60 3.64
CA SER A 508 -8.06 23.41 4.79
C SER A 508 -7.53 22.86 6.12
N TYR A 509 -7.73 21.57 6.41
CA TYR A 509 -7.26 21.00 7.69
C TYR A 509 -5.75 20.76 7.72
N ALA A 510 -5.11 20.52 6.58
CA ALA A 510 -3.65 20.56 6.50
C ALA A 510 -3.12 21.95 6.87
N LEU A 511 -3.70 23.02 6.30
CA LEU A 511 -3.34 24.40 6.61
C LEU A 511 -3.60 24.75 8.08
N LEU A 512 -4.75 24.36 8.65
CA LEU A 512 -5.04 24.54 10.08
C LEU A 512 -3.96 23.88 10.94
N THR A 513 -3.55 22.67 10.59
CA THR A 513 -2.50 21.94 11.32
C THR A 513 -1.17 22.67 11.24
N HIS A 514 -0.82 23.22 10.07
CA HIS A 514 0.35 24.08 9.90
C HIS A 514 0.29 25.35 10.78
N MET A 515 -0.87 26.02 10.82
CA MET A 515 -1.09 27.21 11.66
C MET A 515 -0.94 26.90 13.15
N LEU A 516 -1.56 25.81 13.62
CA LEU A 516 -1.46 25.37 15.02
C LEU A 516 -0.04 24.94 15.39
N ALA A 517 0.65 24.23 14.49
CA ALA A 517 2.04 23.85 14.70
C ALA A 517 2.92 25.10 14.82
N HIS A 518 2.74 26.08 13.94
CA HIS A 518 3.48 27.35 14.00
C HIS A 518 3.18 28.14 15.28
N ALA A 519 1.91 28.24 15.69
CA ALA A 519 1.51 28.95 16.90
C ALA A 519 2.00 28.29 18.20
N ALA A 520 2.23 26.97 18.19
CA ALA A 520 2.71 26.20 19.32
C ALA A 520 4.21 25.86 19.28
N ASP A 521 4.96 26.40 18.30
CA ASP A 521 6.37 26.09 18.03
C ASP A 521 6.64 24.57 17.87
N LEU A 522 5.84 23.91 17.04
CA LEU A 522 5.94 22.50 16.66
C LEU A 522 6.25 22.35 15.17
N HIS A 523 6.71 21.17 14.75
CA HIS A 523 6.79 20.79 13.35
C HIS A 523 5.45 20.23 12.85
N PRO A 524 5.03 20.51 11.60
CA PRO A 524 3.90 19.83 10.99
C PRO A 524 4.21 18.34 10.77
N GLY A 525 3.36 17.47 11.31
CA GLY A 525 3.48 16.01 11.20
C GLY A 525 2.67 15.45 10.04
N THR A 526 1.50 14.87 10.36
CA THR A 526 0.62 14.24 9.36
C THR A 526 -0.82 14.71 9.49
N PHE A 527 -1.56 14.75 8.38
CA PHE A 527 -3.01 14.94 8.35
C PHE A 527 -3.70 13.64 7.94
N THR A 528 -4.61 13.13 8.77
CA THR A 528 -5.41 11.93 8.51
C THR A 528 -6.88 12.32 8.37
N HIS A 529 -7.46 12.09 7.20
CA HIS A 529 -8.86 12.39 6.91
C HIS A 529 -9.68 11.11 6.97
N SER A 530 -10.50 10.95 8.01
CA SER A 530 -11.47 9.85 8.19
C SER A 530 -12.84 10.29 7.71
N MET A 531 -13.50 9.46 6.90
CA MET A 531 -14.68 9.85 6.14
C MET A 531 -15.81 8.84 6.34
N GLY A 532 -17.02 9.34 6.58
CA GLY A 532 -18.26 8.57 6.69
C GLY A 532 -18.83 8.24 5.31
N ASP A 533 -19.95 8.88 4.94
CA ASP A 533 -20.53 8.77 3.59
C ASP A 533 -19.64 9.48 2.58
N THR A 534 -18.96 8.71 1.74
CA THR A 534 -18.00 9.21 0.76
C THR A 534 -18.53 8.95 -0.64
N HIS A 535 -18.83 10.02 -1.37
CA HIS A 535 -19.62 9.89 -2.59
C HIS A 535 -19.14 10.78 -3.73
N VAL A 536 -19.56 10.37 -4.93
CA VAL A 536 -19.43 11.11 -6.18
C VAL A 536 -20.84 11.37 -6.71
N TYR A 537 -21.16 12.64 -6.99
CA TYR A 537 -22.39 12.99 -7.69
C TYR A 537 -22.34 12.47 -9.13
N LEU A 538 -23.48 12.02 -9.66
CA LEU A 538 -23.53 11.39 -10.98
C LEU A 538 -23.11 12.33 -12.12
N ASP A 539 -23.37 13.64 -11.98
CA ASP A 539 -22.97 14.66 -12.95
C ASP A 539 -21.47 15.04 -12.86
N HIS A 540 -20.72 14.45 -11.91
CA HIS A 540 -19.27 14.63 -11.79
C HIS A 540 -18.47 13.45 -12.34
N ILE A 541 -19.12 12.35 -12.74
CA ILE A 541 -18.42 11.13 -13.21
C ILE A 541 -17.51 11.42 -14.41
N GLU A 542 -18.02 12.08 -15.44
CA GLU A 542 -17.23 12.40 -16.64
C GLU A 542 -16.06 13.38 -16.34
N PRO A 543 -16.28 14.51 -15.63
CA PRO A 543 -15.20 15.36 -15.14
C PRO A 543 -14.13 14.62 -14.31
N LEU A 544 -14.53 13.64 -13.51
CA LEU A 544 -13.59 12.84 -12.71
C LEU A 544 -12.83 11.82 -13.56
N GLN A 545 -13.43 11.26 -14.62
CA GLN A 545 -12.71 10.43 -15.57
C GLN A 545 -11.61 11.22 -16.28
N GLU A 546 -11.85 12.49 -16.63
CA GLU A 546 -10.80 13.40 -17.13
C GLU A 546 -9.69 13.61 -16.08
N GLN A 547 -10.07 13.82 -14.81
CA GLN A 547 -9.10 13.98 -13.72
C GLN A 547 -8.23 12.72 -13.52
N LEU A 548 -8.84 11.53 -13.59
CA LEU A 548 -8.18 10.23 -13.37
C LEU A 548 -7.15 9.86 -14.44
N ALA A 549 -7.17 10.52 -15.61
CA ALA A 549 -6.19 10.36 -16.68
C ALA A 549 -4.93 11.24 -16.51
N ARG A 550 -4.90 12.08 -15.47
CA ARG A 550 -3.79 13.01 -15.21
C ARG A 550 -2.87 12.45 -14.14
N GLU A 551 -1.56 12.54 -14.38
CA GLU A 551 -0.56 12.18 -13.39
C GLU A 551 -0.34 13.31 -12.38
N PRO A 552 -0.29 13.00 -11.07
CA PRO A 552 0.07 13.98 -10.05
C PRO A 552 1.46 14.59 -10.28
N THR A 553 1.61 15.87 -9.95
CA THR A 553 2.91 16.50 -9.73
C THR A 553 3.18 16.60 -8.23
N ASP A 554 4.41 16.92 -7.84
CA ASP A 554 4.76 17.15 -6.43
C ASP A 554 3.81 18.16 -5.76
N PHE A 555 3.44 17.85 -4.51
CA PHE A 555 2.79 18.82 -3.65
C PHE A 555 3.67 20.05 -3.40
N PRO A 556 3.07 21.25 -3.35
CA PRO A 556 3.83 22.47 -3.13
C PRO A 556 4.35 22.59 -1.69
N GLU A 557 5.43 23.35 -1.54
CA GLU A 557 5.92 23.76 -0.23
C GLU A 557 5.04 24.88 0.35
N LEU A 558 4.87 24.89 1.67
CA LEU A 558 4.18 25.95 2.38
C LEU A 558 5.18 26.77 3.20
N LYS A 559 5.19 28.07 2.98
CA LYS A 559 5.94 29.02 3.80
C LYS A 559 4.97 29.94 4.53
N ILE A 560 5.05 29.94 5.86
CA ILE A 560 4.37 30.91 6.72
C ILE A 560 5.34 32.07 6.94
N LYS A 561 4.95 33.28 6.55
CA LYS A 561 5.78 34.50 6.62
C LYS A 561 5.81 35.15 7.99
N ARG A 562 4.90 34.75 8.89
CA ARG A 562 4.91 35.20 10.28
C ARG A 562 6.16 34.71 10.99
N GLU A 563 6.78 35.61 11.76
CA GLU A 563 8.02 35.34 12.50
C GLU A 563 7.76 35.01 13.97
N ASP A 564 6.55 35.25 14.49
CA ASP A 564 6.18 35.09 15.90
C ASP A 564 5.90 33.62 16.31
N ARG A 565 6.77 32.70 15.85
CA ARG A 565 6.78 31.24 16.07
C ARG A 565 6.62 30.87 17.56
N GLY A 566 5.40 30.56 17.99
CA GLY A 566 5.09 30.25 19.40
C GLY A 566 4.25 31.31 20.14
N SER A 567 3.76 32.36 19.46
CA SER A 567 2.91 33.39 20.06
C SER A 567 1.65 32.82 20.71
N GLY A 568 1.23 31.61 20.33
CA GLY A 568 0.01 30.97 20.81
C GLY A 568 -1.25 31.67 20.32
N VAL A 569 -1.16 32.39 19.20
CA VAL A 569 -2.27 33.14 18.63
C VAL A 569 -2.48 32.73 17.17
N VAL A 570 -3.68 32.27 16.86
CA VAL A 570 -4.15 32.03 15.49
C VAL A 570 -5.11 33.13 14.99
N ASP A 571 -5.49 34.04 15.88
CA ASP A 571 -6.32 35.20 15.57
C ASP A 571 -5.56 36.27 14.76
N GLY A 572 -6.29 36.94 13.86
CA GLY A 572 -5.76 38.07 13.08
C GLY A 572 -4.77 37.71 11.97
N TRP A 573 -4.57 36.43 11.67
CA TRP A 573 -3.80 35.98 10.51
C TRP A 573 -4.49 36.42 9.21
N LYS A 574 -3.70 36.67 8.17
CA LYS A 574 -4.14 37.21 6.88
C LYS A 574 -3.73 36.29 5.74
N GLU A 575 -4.40 36.46 4.59
CA GLU A 575 -4.07 35.70 3.37
C GLU A 575 -2.58 35.81 2.99
N ASP A 576 -2.01 37.02 3.09
CA ASP A 576 -0.62 37.31 2.71
C ASP A 576 0.44 36.65 3.61
N ASP A 577 0.04 36.12 4.78
CA ASP A 577 0.93 35.39 5.69
C ASP A 577 1.33 34.01 5.13
N PHE A 578 0.63 33.53 4.11
CA PHE A 578 0.87 32.23 3.49
C PHE A 578 1.46 32.37 2.09
N GLU A 579 2.50 31.61 1.81
CA GLU A 579 3.13 31.51 0.50
C GLU A 579 3.23 30.04 0.10
N VAL A 580 2.59 29.68 -1.03
CA VAL A 580 2.62 28.32 -1.57
C VAL A 580 3.59 28.29 -2.75
N ILE A 581 4.68 27.55 -2.59
CA ILE A 581 5.82 27.56 -3.50
C ILE A 581 5.81 26.29 -4.36
N GLY A 582 5.98 26.46 -5.67
CA GLY A 582 6.11 25.32 -6.59
C GLY A 582 4.80 24.62 -6.96
N TYR A 583 3.62 25.23 -6.73
CA TYR A 583 2.34 24.63 -7.10
C TYR A 583 2.15 24.59 -8.63
N LYS A 584 2.24 23.39 -9.21
CA LYS A 584 2.17 23.15 -10.66
C LYS A 584 0.96 22.25 -11.04
N PRO A 585 -0.28 22.66 -10.74
CA PRO A 585 -1.42 21.81 -11.03
C PRO A 585 -1.73 21.77 -12.53
N HIS A 586 -2.37 20.69 -12.94
CA HIS A 586 -3.11 20.61 -14.19
C HIS A 586 -4.24 21.66 -14.24
N LYS A 587 -4.79 21.87 -15.44
CA LYS A 587 -5.87 22.85 -15.66
C LYS A 587 -7.09 22.56 -14.78
N ALA A 588 -7.83 23.61 -14.43
CA ALA A 588 -9.07 23.45 -13.67
C ALA A 588 -10.08 22.58 -14.46
N ILE A 589 -10.82 21.74 -13.75
CA ILE A 589 -11.96 20.99 -14.28
C ILE A 589 -13.21 21.58 -13.65
N LYS A 590 -14.18 21.99 -14.47
CA LYS A 590 -15.42 22.61 -13.99
C LYS A 590 -16.39 21.52 -13.55
N MET A 591 -16.88 21.61 -12.32
CA MET A 591 -17.92 20.76 -11.74
C MET A 591 -18.94 21.68 -11.06
N LYS A 592 -20.24 21.38 -11.17
CA LYS A 592 -21.30 22.18 -10.55
C LYS A 592 -21.53 21.70 -9.13
N MET A 593 -21.75 22.63 -8.20
CA MET A 593 -22.16 22.26 -6.85
C MET A 593 -23.63 21.85 -6.85
N SER A 594 -23.96 20.72 -6.22
CA SER A 594 -25.34 20.29 -5.98
C SER A 594 -25.88 21.01 -4.74
N VAL A 595 -26.94 21.81 -4.89
CA VAL A 595 -27.54 22.63 -3.81
C VAL A 595 -28.81 22.00 -3.25
#